data_AF-A0A356SES0-F1
#
_entry.id   AF-A0A356SES0-F1
#
_cell.length_a   1.000
_cell.length_b   1.000
_cell.length_c   1.000
_cell.angle_alpha   90.00
_cell.angle_beta   90.00
_cell.angle_gamma   90.00
#
_symmetry.space_group_name_H-M   'P 1'
#
loop_
_entity.id
_entity.type
_entity.pdbx_description
1 polymer ?
#
loop_
_entity_poly.entity_id
_entity_poly.type
_entity_poly.pdbx_seq_one_letter_code
_entity_poly.pdbx_strand_id
1 'polypeptide(L)'
;MVRDIHFDVLIVGSGAAGLSLALQLPETLSIGLLSKADLHSGSTSWAQGGMAAVLHERDSIESHVADTLQAGAGLCHEAAVNFTIQRSREVVDWLIAQGVDFDLRNDQPDQEFREFHLTMEGGHSIRRIL
;
A
#
# COMPACT_ATOMS: atom_id res chain seq x y z
N MET A 1 -8.05 2.80 -40.17
CA MET A 1 -9.18 1.98 -39.69
C MET A 1 -9.17 2.06 -38.18
N VAL A 2 -10.22 2.56 -37.53
CA VAL A 2 -10.33 2.57 -36.06
C VAL A 2 -10.81 1.19 -35.62
N ARG A 3 -10.21 0.62 -34.57
CA ARG A 3 -10.68 -0.62 -33.95
C ARG A 3 -11.27 -0.27 -32.60
N ASP A 4 -12.52 -0.67 -32.40
CA ASP A 4 -13.19 -0.54 -31.11
C ASP A 4 -12.97 -1.82 -30.30
N ILE A 5 -12.48 -1.66 -29.08
CA ILE A 5 -12.25 -2.73 -28.11
C ILE A 5 -13.07 -2.39 -26.88
N HIS A 6 -13.81 -3.36 -26.34
CA HIS A 6 -14.71 -3.16 -25.20
C HIS A 6 -14.19 -3.94 -23.99
N PHE A 7 -14.31 -3.32 -22.82
CA PHE A 7 -13.98 -3.88 -21.52
C PHE A 7 -15.07 -3.47 -20.53
N ASP A 8 -15.34 -4.29 -19.53
CA ASP A 8 -16.24 -3.92 -18.42
C ASP A 8 -15.59 -2.85 -17.55
N VAL A 9 -14.27 -2.95 -17.36
CA VAL A 9 -13.46 -1.97 -16.61
C VAL A 9 -12.21 -1.62 -17.41
N LEU A 10 -11.95 -0.33 -17.59
CA LEU A 10 -10.71 0.19 -18.16
C LEU A 10 -9.89 0.89 -17.06
N ILE A 11 -8.70 0.38 -16.77
CA ILE A 11 -7.75 0.92 -15.80
C ILE A 11 -6.65 1.66 -16.55
N VAL A 12 -6.47 2.95 -16.27
CA VAL A 12 -5.45 3.79 -16.91
C VAL A 12 -4.31 4.04 -15.91
N GLY A 13 -3.24 3.25 -16.05
CA GLY A 13 -2.05 3.29 -15.20
C GLY A 13 -1.74 1.93 -14.58
N SER A 14 -0.50 1.45 -14.76
CA SER A 14 -0.03 0.14 -14.28
C SER A 14 0.86 0.20 -13.03
N GLY A 15 0.67 1.22 -12.19
CA GLY A 15 1.35 1.30 -10.89
C GLY A 15 0.69 0.42 -9.83
N ALA A 16 1.12 0.54 -8.57
CA ALA A 16 0.57 -0.19 -7.43
C ALA A 16 -0.96 -0.15 -7.39
N ALA A 17 -1.56 1.04 -7.54
CA ALA A 17 -3.01 1.21 -7.51
C ALA A 17 -3.75 0.50 -8.65
N GLY A 18 -3.23 0.56 -9.88
CA GLY A 18 -3.90 -0.01 -11.05
C GLY A 18 -3.77 -1.53 -11.10
N LEU A 19 -2.59 -2.06 -10.81
CA LEU A 19 -2.35 -3.50 -10.75
C LEU A 19 -3.08 -4.14 -9.55
N SER A 20 -3.08 -3.50 -8.38
CA SER A 20 -3.81 -4.03 -7.22
C SER A 20 -5.32 -4.04 -7.45
N LEU A 21 -5.86 -3.00 -8.11
CA LEU A 21 -7.27 -2.99 -8.51
C LEU A 21 -7.57 -4.11 -9.51
N ALA A 22 -6.73 -4.30 -10.53
CA ALA A 22 -6.92 -5.36 -11.53
C ALA A 22 -6.98 -6.76 -10.89
N LEU A 23 -6.16 -7.01 -9.86
CA LEU A 23 -6.12 -8.28 -9.13
C LEU A 23 -7.32 -8.48 -8.18
N GLN A 24 -7.95 -7.41 -7.71
CA GLN A 24 -9.08 -7.48 -6.78
C GLN A 24 -10.43 -7.52 -7.48
N LEU A 25 -10.50 -7.13 -8.75
CA LEU A 25 -11.72 -7.23 -9.54
C LEU A 25 -12.06 -8.70 -9.83
N PRO A 26 -13.36 -9.06 -9.90
CA PRO A 26 -13.77 -10.41 -10.24
C PRO A 26 -13.22 -10.87 -11.59
N GLU A 27 -12.73 -12.11 -11.65
CA GLU A 27 -12.21 -12.74 -12.89
C GLU A 27 -13.26 -12.86 -14.00
N THR A 28 -14.54 -12.70 -13.66
CA THR A 28 -15.66 -12.71 -14.62
C THR A 28 -15.75 -11.43 -15.45
N LEU A 29 -15.05 -10.36 -15.06
CA LEU A 29 -15.02 -9.09 -15.79
C LEU A 29 -13.92 -9.08 -16.85
N SER A 30 -14.22 -8.51 -18.01
CA SER A 30 -13.21 -8.13 -18.99
C SER A 30 -12.52 -6.83 -18.55
N ILE A 31 -11.25 -6.93 -18.16
CA ILE A 31 -10.48 -5.80 -17.63
C ILE A 31 -9.41 -5.38 -18.64
N GLY A 32 -9.43 -4.11 -19.04
CA GLY A 32 -8.38 -3.51 -19.86
C GLY A 32 -7.42 -2.70 -18.98
N LEU A 33 -6.12 -3.04 -18.98
CA LEU A 33 -5.09 -2.25 -18.30
C LEU A 33 -4.24 -1.51 -19.32
N LEU A 34 -4.20 -0.18 -19.20
CA LEU A 34 -3.38 0.67 -20.05
C LEU A 34 -2.17 1.19 -19.28
N SER A 35 -0.99 1.08 -19.89
CA SER A 35 0.20 1.81 -19.49
C SER A 35 0.62 2.75 -20.60
N LYS A 36 1.16 3.92 -20.23
CA LYS A 36 1.72 4.90 -21.16
C LYS A 36 2.99 4.36 -21.84
N ALA A 37 3.72 3.49 -21.17
CA ALA A 37 4.96 2.87 -21.63
C ALA A 37 5.01 1.43 -21.10
N ASP A 38 6.19 0.90 -20.81
CA ASP A 38 6.33 -0.43 -20.21
C ASP A 38 5.59 -0.52 -18.87
N LEU A 39 5.10 -1.70 -18.51
CA LEU A 39 4.25 -1.88 -17.32
C LEU A 39 4.93 -1.41 -16.02
N HIS A 40 6.26 -1.54 -15.93
CA HIS A 40 7.06 -1.20 -14.75
C HIS A 40 7.69 0.20 -14.79
N SER A 41 7.33 1.04 -15.77
CA SER A 41 8.00 2.35 -15.93
C SER A 41 7.47 3.46 -15.00
N GLY A 42 6.52 3.15 -14.11
CA GLY A 42 5.89 4.10 -13.20
C GLY A 42 6.67 4.32 -11.89
N SER A 43 6.25 5.30 -11.08
CA SER A 43 6.90 5.67 -9.81
C SER A 43 6.94 4.53 -8.78
N THR A 44 5.97 3.59 -8.82
CA THR A 44 5.91 2.46 -7.88
C THR A 44 7.21 1.65 -7.87
N SER A 45 7.82 1.39 -9.02
CA SER A 45 9.07 0.62 -9.10
C SER A 45 10.30 1.36 -8.55
N TRP A 46 10.18 2.66 -8.27
CA TRP A 46 11.24 3.51 -7.72
C TRP A 46 11.02 3.86 -6.25
N ALA A 47 9.97 3.34 -5.60
CA ALA A 47 9.73 3.54 -4.18
C ALA A 47 10.86 2.92 -3.34
N GLN A 48 11.31 3.64 -2.30
CA GLN A 48 12.46 3.23 -1.47
C GLN A 48 12.12 3.16 0.01
N GLY A 49 11.41 4.17 0.53
CA GLY A 49 11.20 4.35 1.97
C GLY A 49 10.41 3.21 2.61
N GLY A 50 9.38 2.73 1.91
CA GLY A 50 8.52 1.65 2.38
C GLY A 50 7.05 2.01 2.43
N MET A 51 6.27 1.19 3.12
CA MET A 51 4.83 1.41 3.31
C MET A 51 4.50 1.59 4.80
N ALA A 52 3.87 2.70 5.15
CA ALA A 52 3.44 2.96 6.52
C ALA A 52 2.17 2.15 6.87
N ALA A 53 2.24 1.35 7.93
CA ALA A 53 1.12 0.56 8.45
C ALA A 53 1.22 0.35 9.96
N VAL A 54 0.08 0.26 10.64
CA VAL A 54 0.04 -0.04 12.08
C VAL A 54 0.10 -1.55 12.28
N LEU A 55 1.27 -2.08 12.64
CA LEU A 55 1.56 -3.52 12.63
C LEU A 55 1.98 -4.10 13.98
N HIS A 56 2.25 -3.27 14.97
CA HIS A 56 2.77 -3.67 16.27
C HIS A 56 1.92 -3.08 17.38
N GLU A 57 1.75 -3.81 18.49
CA GLU A 57 1.03 -3.37 19.70
C GLU A 57 1.53 -2.06 20.34
N ARG A 58 2.75 -1.62 20.00
CA ARG A 58 3.32 -0.36 20.47
C ARG A 58 2.84 0.83 19.65
N ASP A 59 2.17 0.57 18.54
CA ASP A 59 1.59 1.55 17.65
C ASP A 59 0.06 1.47 17.69
N SER A 60 -0.61 2.55 17.28
CA SER A 60 -2.07 2.59 17.22
C SER A 60 -2.56 3.36 15.99
N ILE A 61 -3.80 3.06 15.59
CA ILE A 61 -4.47 3.76 14.50
C ILE A 61 -4.60 5.25 14.84
N GLU A 62 -4.96 5.57 16.07
CA GLU A 62 -5.15 6.94 16.55
C GLU A 62 -3.86 7.74 16.47
N SER A 63 -2.72 7.12 16.84
CA SER A 63 -1.40 7.71 16.72
C SER A 63 -1.06 8.04 15.27
N HIS A 64 -1.27 7.09 14.34
CA HIS A 64 -1.02 7.33 12.93
C HIS A 64 -1.93 8.41 12.33
N VAL A 65 -3.21 8.41 12.71
CA VAL A 65 -4.18 9.44 12.28
C VAL A 65 -3.71 10.81 12.76
N ALA A 66 -3.31 10.94 14.03
CA ALA A 66 -2.82 12.19 14.59
C ALA A 66 -1.56 12.70 13.86
N ASP A 67 -0.56 11.81 13.64
CA ASP A 67 0.65 12.10 12.86
C ASP A 67 0.29 12.64 11.46
N THR A 68 -0.67 12.00 10.78
CA THR A 68 -1.10 12.36 9.42
C THR A 68 -1.83 13.71 9.39
N LEU A 69 -2.75 13.95 10.32
CA LEU A 69 -3.49 15.21 10.40
C LEU A 69 -2.57 16.38 10.75
N GLN A 70 -1.59 16.16 11.63
CA GLN A 70 -0.57 17.16 11.97
C GLN A 70 0.31 17.48 10.77
N ALA A 71 0.86 16.47 10.09
CA ALA A 71 1.69 16.64 8.90
C ALA A 71 0.92 17.30 7.74
N GLY A 72 -0.38 17.04 7.63
CA GLY A 72 -1.27 17.64 6.64
C GLY A 72 -1.65 19.10 6.91
N ALA A 73 -1.15 19.72 7.98
CA ALA A 73 -1.30 21.15 8.28
C ALA A 73 -2.76 21.65 8.25
N GLY A 74 -3.70 20.81 8.72
CA GLY A 74 -5.13 21.14 8.76
C GLY A 74 -5.87 21.05 7.41
N LEU A 75 -5.23 20.54 6.36
CA LEU A 75 -5.82 20.40 5.02
C LEU A 75 -6.29 18.97 4.71
N CYS A 76 -6.09 18.03 5.64
CA CYS A 76 -6.55 16.67 5.49
C CYS A 76 -8.08 16.57 5.51
N HIS A 77 -8.62 15.67 4.69
CA HIS A 77 -9.97 15.17 4.88
C HIS A 77 -9.97 14.03 5.90
N GLU A 78 -10.35 14.33 7.13
CA GLU A 78 -10.18 13.41 8.27
C GLU A 78 -10.86 12.04 8.07
N ALA A 79 -12.03 11.98 7.44
CA ALA A 79 -12.69 10.70 7.18
C ALA A 79 -11.88 9.81 6.22
N ALA A 80 -11.20 10.39 5.22
CA ALA A 80 -10.34 9.63 4.32
C ALA A 80 -9.06 9.15 5.01
N VAL A 81 -8.48 9.98 5.89
CA VAL A 81 -7.31 9.61 6.70
C VAL A 81 -7.64 8.41 7.59
N ASN A 82 -8.73 8.51 8.36
CA ASN A 82 -9.20 7.42 9.21
C ASN A 82 -9.48 6.14 8.40
N PHE A 83 -10.21 6.26 7.29
CA PHE A 83 -10.55 5.14 6.43
C PHE A 83 -9.30 4.38 5.94
N THR A 84 -8.30 5.14 5.50
CA THR A 84 -7.07 4.59 4.89
C THR A 84 -6.23 3.89 5.94
N ILE A 85 -5.97 4.56 7.07
CA ILE A 85 -5.08 4.05 8.12
C ILE A 85 -5.66 2.82 8.80
N GLN A 86 -6.97 2.80 9.08
CA GLN A 86 -7.66 1.65 9.68
C GLN A 86 -7.51 0.35 8.88
N ARG A 87 -7.28 0.46 7.56
CA ARG A 87 -7.15 -0.68 6.65
C ARG A 87 -5.71 -1.05 6.34
N SER A 88 -4.73 -0.31 6.86
CA SER A 88 -3.32 -0.49 6.52
C SER A 88 -2.81 -1.92 6.79
N ARG A 89 -3.20 -2.52 7.93
CA ARG A 89 -2.83 -3.90 8.26
C ARG A 89 -3.40 -4.92 7.25
N GLU A 90 -4.67 -4.81 6.93
CA GLU A 90 -5.34 -5.70 5.96
C GLU A 90 -4.65 -5.63 4.59
N VAL A 91 -4.26 -4.44 4.15
CA VAL A 91 -3.54 -4.24 2.89
C VAL A 91 -2.15 -4.87 2.93
N VAL A 92 -1.42 -4.76 4.05
CA VAL A 92 -0.12 -5.46 4.24
C VAL A 92 -0.31 -6.97 4.13
N ASP A 93 -1.29 -7.52 4.85
CA ASP A 93 -1.57 -8.96 4.84
C ASP A 93 -1.95 -9.44 3.43
N TRP A 94 -2.72 -8.65 2.68
CA TRP A 94 -3.04 -8.94 1.28
C TRP A 94 -1.80 -8.92 0.39
N LEU A 95 -0.93 -7.92 0.51
CA LEU A 95 0.32 -7.85 -0.27
C LEU A 95 1.24 -9.05 0.00
N ILE A 96 1.34 -9.49 1.26
CA ILE A 96 2.08 -10.70 1.62
C ILE A 96 1.46 -11.93 0.96
N ALA A 97 0.13 -12.04 0.96
CA ALA A 97 -0.56 -13.13 0.29
C ALA A 97 -0.36 -13.12 -1.25
N GLN A 98 -0.08 -11.95 -1.85
CA GLN A 98 0.34 -11.81 -3.25
C GLN A 98 1.83 -12.12 -3.48
N GLY A 99 2.60 -12.41 -2.43
CA GLY A 99 4.01 -12.76 -2.51
C GLY A 99 4.99 -11.59 -2.36
N VAL A 100 4.56 -10.45 -1.82
CA VAL A 100 5.48 -9.36 -1.48
C VAL A 100 6.36 -9.78 -0.30
N ASP A 101 7.67 -9.66 -0.48
CA ASP A 101 8.69 -10.01 0.51
C ASP A 101 9.13 -8.76 1.29
N PHE A 102 8.50 -8.53 2.45
CA PHE A 102 8.88 -7.45 3.37
C PHE A 102 10.02 -7.88 4.29
N ASP A 103 10.91 -6.95 4.62
CA ASP A 103 12.04 -7.23 5.49
C ASP A 103 11.58 -7.66 6.89
N LEU A 104 12.14 -8.78 7.37
CA LEU A 104 11.89 -9.31 8.70
C LEU A 104 13.08 -9.03 9.62
N ARG A 105 12.81 -8.88 10.91
CA ARG A 105 13.84 -8.76 11.94
C ARG A 105 14.71 -10.02 11.97
N ASN A 106 16.03 -9.81 12.05
CA ASN A 106 17.03 -10.87 12.11
C ASN A 106 17.63 -11.05 13.51
N ASP A 107 17.24 -10.21 14.47
CA ASP A 107 17.71 -10.21 15.85
C ASP A 107 16.81 -11.02 16.79
N GLN A 108 15.77 -11.66 16.26
CA GLN A 108 14.87 -12.51 17.03
C GLN A 108 15.38 -13.95 17.07
N PRO A 109 15.55 -14.56 18.26
CA PRO A 109 16.07 -15.92 18.41
C PRO A 109 15.07 -17.00 18.02
N ASP A 110 13.78 -16.64 17.91
CA ASP A 110 12.69 -17.55 17.58
C ASP A 110 12.35 -17.46 16.09
N GLN A 111 12.37 -18.60 15.38
CA GLN A 111 11.96 -18.67 13.99
C GLN A 111 10.44 -18.79 13.82
N GLU A 112 9.72 -19.13 14.89
CA GLU A 112 8.26 -19.30 14.89
C GLU A 112 7.54 -17.94 14.89
N PHE A 113 8.15 -16.91 15.49
CA PHE A 113 7.61 -15.55 15.55
C PHE A 113 8.57 -14.54 14.89
N ARG A 114 8.42 -14.33 13.58
CA ARG A 114 9.19 -13.30 12.86
C ARG A 114 8.40 -11.99 12.79
N GLU A 115 8.95 -10.93 13.37
CA GLU A 115 8.43 -9.57 13.26
C GLU A 115 8.98 -8.86 12.02
N PHE A 116 8.23 -7.90 11.47
CA PHE A 116 8.73 -6.99 10.45
C PHE A 116 9.81 -6.05 10.99
N HIS A 117 10.80 -5.76 10.15
CA HIS A 117 11.76 -4.70 10.43
C HIS A 117 11.12 -3.34 10.09
N LEU A 118 10.79 -2.55 11.11
CA LEU A 118 10.11 -1.27 10.92
C LEU A 118 11.08 -0.07 11.02
N THR A 119 10.99 0.81 10.04
CA THR A 119 11.68 2.11 9.96
C THR A 119 10.74 3.27 10.30
N MET A 120 11.28 4.50 10.29
CA MET A 120 10.55 5.73 10.60
C MET A 120 11.10 6.88 9.76
N GLU A 121 10.20 7.67 9.19
CA GLU A 121 10.50 8.89 8.44
C GLU A 121 9.86 10.12 9.10
N GLY A 122 10.14 11.31 8.56
CA GLY A 122 9.60 12.56 9.08
C GLY A 122 8.07 12.57 9.10
N GLY A 123 7.48 13.10 10.18
CA GLY A 123 6.04 13.15 10.38
C GLY A 123 5.47 11.97 11.17
N HIS A 124 6.23 10.90 11.38
CA HIS A 124 5.82 9.79 12.24
C HIS A 124 6.42 9.90 13.64
N SER A 125 5.59 9.64 14.65
CA SER A 125 6.00 9.56 16.05
C SER A 125 6.50 8.17 16.47
N ILE A 126 6.21 7.15 15.66
CA ILE A 126 6.49 5.72 15.93
C ILE A 126 6.98 5.04 14.66
N ARG A 127 7.88 4.05 14.79
CA ARG A 127 8.33 3.17 13.70
C ARG A 127 7.17 2.32 13.17
N ARG A 128 6.83 2.51 11.90
CA ARG A 128 5.67 1.89 11.26
C ARG A 128 5.81 1.68 9.75
N ILE A 129 6.99 1.93 9.20
CA ILE A 129 7.25 1.81 7.76
C ILE A 129 7.98 0.49 7.51
N LEU A 130 7.38 -0.36 6.69
CA LEU A 130 7.90 -1.64 6.22
C LEU A 130 9.00 -1.47 5.17
#